data_AF-A0A7S4ZTP6-F1
#
_entry.id   AF-A0A7S4ZTP6-F1
#
_cell.length_a   1.000
_cell.length_b   1.000
_cell.length_c   1.000
_cell.angle_alpha   90.00
_cell.angle_beta   90.00
_cell.angle_gamma   90.00
#
_symmetry.space_group_name_H-M   'P 1'
#
loop_
_entity.id
_entity.type
_entity.pdbx_description
1 polymer ?
#
loop_
_entity_poly.entity_id
_entity_poly.type
_entity_poly.pdbx_seq_one_letter_code
_entity_poly.pdbx_strand_id
1 'polypeptide(L)'
;MNNSLSTYFEQRLQREIEEIDARIRDLSAEKLALQRQLMKARREISGLADVNRKNSVTRIMIENRVLDALRNSPKPLSSKALLMEAMHVDFQLKGTTFRTHLHRLKEKGAIVSAGQRGFWKLVSN
;
A
#
# COMPACT_ATOMS: atom_id res chain seq x y z
N MET A 1 38.11 64.33 -4.97
CA MET A 1 38.54 62.93 -5.19
C MET A 1 37.76 61.89 -4.37
N ASN A 2 37.15 62.22 -3.22
CA ASN A 2 36.41 61.23 -2.39
C ASN A 2 35.07 60.74 -2.96
N ASN A 3 34.41 61.51 -3.83
CA ASN A 3 33.06 61.16 -4.30
C ASN A 3 33.06 59.91 -5.20
N SER A 4 34.07 59.75 -6.05
CA SER A 4 34.16 58.65 -7.03
C SER A 4 34.44 57.29 -6.39
N LEU A 5 35.18 57.25 -5.27
CA LEU A 5 35.44 56.02 -4.52
C LEU A 5 34.20 55.53 -3.76
N SER A 6 33.41 56.47 -3.22
CA SER A 6 32.12 56.15 -2.57
C SER A 6 31.15 55.53 -3.57
N THR A 7 31.05 56.10 -4.78
CA THR A 7 30.19 55.59 -5.85
C THR A 7 30.60 54.19 -6.33
N TYR A 8 31.90 53.90 -6.43
CA TYR A 8 32.38 52.58 -6.83
C TYR A 8 32.07 51.50 -5.77
N PHE A 9 32.24 51.84 -4.50
CA PHE A 9 31.93 50.94 -3.39
C PHE A 9 30.43 50.63 -3.29
N GLU A 10 29.58 51.65 -3.41
CA GLU A 10 28.11 51.48 -3.47
C GLU A 10 27.67 50.62 -4.65
N GLN A 11 28.23 50.85 -5.84
CA GLN A 11 27.93 50.04 -7.04
C GLN A 11 28.35 48.59 -6.88
N ARG A 12 29.47 48.32 -6.20
CA ARG A 12 29.90 46.95 -5.90
C ARG A 12 28.92 46.26 -4.95
N LEU A 13 28.54 46.90 -3.85
CA LEU A 13 27.60 46.34 -2.89
C LEU A 13 26.23 46.07 -3.54
N GLN A 14 25.77 46.97 -4.41
CA GLN A 14 24.52 46.80 -5.14
C GLN A 14 24.55 45.54 -6.03
N ARG A 15 25.67 45.27 -6.72
CA ARG A 15 25.83 44.04 -7.51
C ARG A 15 25.87 42.79 -6.65
N GLU A 16 26.58 42.82 -5.53
CA GLU A 16 26.64 41.69 -4.60
C GLU A 16 25.23 41.36 -4.04
N ILE A 17 24.42 42.37 -3.75
CA ILE A 17 23.01 42.19 -3.34
C ILE A 17 22.19 41.54 -4.47
N GLU A 18 22.32 42.04 -5.70
CA GLU A 18 21.58 41.49 -6.86
C GLU A 18 21.95 40.02 -7.15
N GLU A 19 23.22 39.66 -6.99
CA GLU A 19 23.70 38.28 -7.11
C GLU A 19 23.11 37.37 -6.01
N ILE A 20 23.07 37.86 -4.77
CA ILE A 20 22.44 37.13 -3.66
C ILE A 20 20.94 36.94 -3.92
N ASP A 21 20.24 37.97 -4.39
CA ASP A 21 18.81 37.90 -4.70
C ASP A 21 18.51 36.94 -5.86
N ALA A 22 19.38 36.89 -6.88
CA ALA A 22 19.28 35.87 -7.93
C ALA A 22 19.42 34.47 -7.34
N ARG A 23 20.41 34.25 -6.48
CA ARG A 23 20.63 32.95 -5.85
C ARG A 23 19.51 32.52 -4.91
N ILE A 24 18.90 33.47 -4.18
CA ILE A 24 17.72 33.21 -3.35
C ILE A 24 16.54 32.75 -4.21
N ARG A 25 16.33 33.37 -5.37
CA ARG A 25 15.26 32.98 -6.30
C ARG A 25 15.45 31.56 -6.81
N ASP A 26 16.66 31.23 -7.25
CA ASP A 26 16.98 29.89 -7.75
C ASP A 26 16.80 28.81 -6.67
N LEU A 27 17.36 29.04 -5.48
CA LEU A 27 17.21 28.13 -4.33
C LEU A 27 15.75 27.96 -3.91
N SER A 28 14.95 29.03 -3.99
CA SER A 28 13.52 28.96 -3.68
C SER A 28 12.76 28.14 -4.72
N ALA A 29 13.08 28.28 -6.00
CA ALA A 29 12.48 27.49 -7.07
C ALA A 29 12.82 25.99 -6.91
N GLU A 30 14.08 25.69 -6.59
CA GLU A 30 14.54 24.33 -6.33
C GLU A 30 13.84 23.71 -5.10
N LYS A 31 13.75 24.46 -3.99
CA LYS A 31 13.01 24.04 -2.80
C LYS A 31 11.56 23.70 -3.13
N LEU A 32 10.88 24.54 -3.91
CA LEU A 32 9.50 24.28 -4.33
C LEU A 32 9.40 23.02 -5.21
N ALA A 33 10.36 22.79 -6.09
CA ALA A 33 10.41 21.57 -6.91
C ALA A 33 10.57 20.31 -6.04
N LEU A 34 11.49 20.32 -5.09
CA LEU A 34 11.71 19.23 -4.14
C LEU A 34 10.46 18.99 -3.27
N GLN A 35 9.78 20.04 -2.82
CA GLN A 35 8.52 19.91 -2.07
C GLN A 35 7.43 19.22 -2.90
N ARG A 36 7.29 19.57 -4.18
CA ARG A 36 6.33 18.88 -5.09
C ARG A 36 6.68 17.40 -5.26
N GLN A 37 7.96 17.07 -5.45
CA GLN A 37 8.41 15.68 -5.54
C GLN A 37 8.14 14.90 -4.26
N LEU A 38 8.41 15.49 -3.10
CA LEU A 38 8.14 14.88 -1.79
C LEU A 38 6.64 14.62 -1.58
N MET A 39 5.78 15.56 -1.97
CA MET A 39 4.33 15.37 -1.92
C MET A 39 3.86 14.23 -2.83
N LYS A 40 4.43 14.13 -4.05
CA LYS A 40 4.15 13.01 -4.96
C LYS A 40 4.55 11.67 -4.35
N ALA A 41 5.77 11.56 -3.83
CA ALA A 41 6.26 10.34 -3.18
C ALA A 41 5.39 9.92 -1.98
N ARG A 42 4.97 10.89 -1.14
CA ARG A 42 4.07 10.62 0.00
C ARG A 42 2.70 10.09 -0.44
N ARG A 43 2.14 10.60 -1.55
CA ARG A 43 0.86 10.12 -2.10
C ARG A 43 0.97 8.68 -2.62
N GLU A 44 2.06 8.37 -3.32
CA GLU A 44 2.34 7.02 -3.81
C GLU A 44 2.47 6.01 -2.66
N ILE A 45 3.21 6.38 -1.59
CA ILE A 45 3.33 5.55 -0.38
C ILE A 45 1.96 5.34 0.29
N SER A 46 1.16 6.39 0.43
CA SER A 46 -0.18 6.29 1.03
C SER A 46 -1.13 5.42 0.21
N GLY A 47 -1.08 5.50 -1.12
CA GLY A 47 -1.87 4.65 -2.01
C GLY A 47 -1.47 3.17 -1.90
N LEU A 48 -0.16 2.88 -1.86
CA LEU A 48 0.35 1.52 -1.66
C LEU A 48 -0.04 0.97 -0.28
N ALA A 49 0.03 1.80 0.77
CA ALA A 49 -0.37 1.41 2.13
C ALA A 49 -1.88 1.12 2.23
N ASP A 50 -2.74 1.94 1.59
CA ASP A 50 -4.19 1.72 1.58
C ASP A 50 -4.58 0.46 0.80
N VAL A 51 -3.95 0.21 -0.35
CA VAL A 51 -4.14 -1.05 -1.11
C VAL A 51 -3.68 -2.26 -0.30
N ASN A 52 -2.55 -2.18 0.39
CA ASN A 52 -2.08 -3.27 1.25
C ASN A 52 -3.02 -3.51 2.44
N ARG A 53 -3.53 -2.45 3.08
CA ARG A 53 -4.53 -2.56 4.15
C ARG A 53 -5.82 -3.20 3.63
N LYS A 54 -6.37 -2.72 2.52
CA LYS A 54 -7.56 -3.31 1.88
C LYS A 54 -7.35 -4.77 1.51
N ASN A 55 -6.22 -5.12 0.88
CA ASN A 55 -5.89 -6.51 0.53
C ASN A 55 -5.74 -7.39 1.77
N SER A 56 -5.16 -6.87 2.86
CA SER A 56 -5.05 -7.61 4.13
C SER A 56 -6.41 -7.81 4.79
N VAL A 57 -7.28 -6.79 4.81
CA VAL A 57 -8.62 -6.86 5.39
C VAL A 57 -9.50 -7.82 4.59
N THR A 58 -9.60 -7.65 3.27
CA THR A 58 -10.37 -8.56 2.40
C THR A 58 -9.88 -9.99 2.53
N ARG A 59 -8.55 -10.21 2.59
CA ARG A 59 -7.99 -11.53 2.86
C ARG A 59 -8.47 -12.11 4.18
N ILE A 60 -8.39 -11.34 5.28
CA ILE A 60 -8.79 -11.80 6.61
C ILE A 60 -10.29 -12.15 6.62
N MET A 61 -11.13 -11.32 6.00
CA MET A 61 -12.57 -11.56 5.91
C MET A 61 -12.89 -12.83 5.11
N ILE A 62 -12.23 -13.04 3.96
CA ILE A 62 -12.36 -14.27 3.16
C ILE A 62 -11.94 -15.49 3.97
N GLU A 63 -10.77 -15.45 4.60
CA GLU A 63 -10.23 -16.57 5.38
C GLU A 63 -11.14 -16.91 6.57
N ASN A 64 -11.64 -15.91 7.30
CA ASN A 64 -12.60 -16.12 8.38
C ASN A 64 -13.91 -16.72 7.87
N ARG A 65 -14.46 -16.23 6.74
CA ARG A 65 -15.69 -16.78 6.18
C ARG A 65 -15.56 -18.26 5.83
N VAL A 66 -14.39 -18.66 5.29
CA VAL A 66 -14.08 -20.08 5.03
C VAL A 66 -14.06 -20.89 6.32
N LEU A 67 -13.40 -20.38 7.35
CA LEU A 67 -13.33 -21.07 8.65
C LEU A 67 -14.72 -21.20 9.27
N ASP A 68 -15.54 -20.16 9.24
CA ASP A 68 -16.90 -20.20 9.78
C ASP A 68 -17.80 -21.16 9.00
N ALA A 69 -17.68 -21.22 7.67
CA ALA A 69 -18.39 -22.20 6.87
C ALA A 69 -18.00 -23.64 7.25
N LEU A 70 -16.72 -23.90 7.51
CA LEU A 70 -16.24 -25.21 7.97
C LEU A 70 -16.64 -25.51 9.41
N ARG A 71 -16.72 -24.51 10.31
CA ARG A 71 -17.18 -24.68 11.70
C ARG A 71 -18.65 -25.07 11.76
N ASN A 72 -19.45 -24.42 10.92
CA ASN A 72 -20.90 -24.62 10.88
C ASN A 72 -21.31 -25.87 10.08
N SER A 73 -20.38 -26.52 9.38
CA SER A 73 -20.66 -27.72 8.62
C SER A 73 -20.17 -28.98 9.35
N PRO A 74 -21.04 -29.97 9.62
CA PRO A 74 -20.63 -31.24 10.20
C PRO A 74 -19.85 -32.13 9.22
N LYS A 75 -19.83 -31.76 7.92
CA LYS A 75 -19.16 -32.51 6.86
C LYS A 75 -18.07 -31.66 6.21
N PRO A 76 -17.02 -32.29 5.67
CA PRO A 76 -16.04 -31.57 4.86
C PRO A 76 -16.70 -30.85 3.67
N LEU A 77 -16.25 -29.63 3.40
CA LEU A 77 -16.77 -28.82 2.29
C LEU A 77 -15.83 -28.85 1.09
N SER A 78 -16.41 -28.84 -0.11
CA SER A 78 -15.64 -28.78 -1.35
C SER A 78 -15.07 -27.37 -1.57
N SER A 79 -13.97 -27.26 -2.31
CA SER A 79 -13.42 -25.96 -2.73
C SER A 79 -14.45 -25.10 -3.47
N LYS A 80 -15.38 -25.71 -4.21
CA LYS A 80 -16.45 -24.97 -4.91
C LYS A 80 -17.46 -24.38 -3.91
N ALA A 81 -17.87 -25.16 -2.91
CA ALA A 81 -18.77 -24.67 -1.86
C ALA A 81 -18.13 -23.55 -1.05
N LEU A 82 -16.87 -23.72 -0.63
CA LEU A 82 -16.15 -22.70 0.12
C LEU A 82 -15.87 -21.43 -0.70
N LEU A 83 -15.67 -21.56 -2.02
CA LEU A 83 -15.56 -20.41 -2.91
C LEU A 83 -16.87 -19.62 -2.93
N MET A 84 -18.02 -20.29 -3.05
CA MET A 84 -19.33 -19.62 -3.00
C MET A 84 -19.53 -18.91 -1.67
N GLU A 85 -19.10 -19.51 -0.55
CA GLU A 85 -19.14 -18.86 0.75
C GLU A 85 -18.26 -17.61 0.80
N ALA A 86 -17.02 -17.70 0.30
CA ALA A 86 -16.08 -16.58 0.25
C ALA A 86 -16.55 -15.44 -0.68
N MET A 87 -17.31 -15.75 -1.74
CA MET A 87 -17.85 -14.74 -2.66
C MET A 87 -18.88 -13.81 -2.01
N HIS A 88 -19.45 -14.16 -0.85
CA HIS A 88 -20.26 -13.23 -0.06
C HIS A 88 -19.45 -12.06 0.50
N VAL A 89 -18.12 -12.21 0.62
CA VAL A 89 -17.20 -11.13 1.05
C VAL A 89 -16.70 -10.34 -0.17
N ASP A 90 -16.34 -11.04 -1.23
CA ASP A 90 -15.85 -10.44 -2.48
C ASP A 90 -16.47 -11.16 -3.69
N PHE A 91 -17.46 -10.51 -4.31
CA PHE A 91 -18.18 -11.07 -5.46
C PHE A 91 -17.29 -11.30 -6.69
N GLN A 92 -16.14 -10.63 -6.78
CA GLN A 92 -15.19 -10.76 -7.89
C GLN A 92 -14.10 -11.79 -7.61
N LEU A 93 -14.17 -12.51 -6.49
CA LEU A 93 -13.15 -13.46 -6.07
C LEU A 93 -12.99 -14.58 -7.10
N LYS A 94 -11.84 -14.57 -7.78
CA LYS A 94 -11.47 -15.60 -8.75
C LYS A 94 -11.07 -16.90 -8.05
N GLY A 95 -11.40 -18.03 -8.67
CA GLY A 95 -11.04 -19.35 -8.14
C GLY A 95 -9.53 -19.56 -7.96
N THR A 96 -8.68 -18.90 -8.76
CA THR A 96 -7.21 -18.93 -8.60
C THR A 96 -6.77 -18.22 -7.32
N THR A 97 -7.28 -17.01 -7.06
CA THR A 97 -7.02 -16.25 -5.83
C THR A 97 -7.53 -17.01 -4.61
N PHE A 98 -8.72 -17.60 -4.70
CA PHE A 98 -9.30 -18.41 -3.63
C PHE A 98 -8.42 -19.62 -3.24
N ARG A 99 -7.79 -20.29 -4.21
CA ARG A 99 -6.83 -21.37 -3.92
C ARG A 99 -5.67 -20.88 -3.07
N THR A 100 -5.20 -19.65 -3.28
CA THR A 100 -4.14 -19.03 -2.44
C THR A 100 -4.62 -18.85 -1.00
N HIS A 101 -5.87 -18.46 -0.77
CA HIS A 101 -6.44 -18.39 0.59
C HIS A 101 -6.50 -19.76 1.26
N LEU A 102 -6.96 -20.80 0.55
CA LEU A 102 -6.96 -22.17 1.07
C LEU A 102 -5.55 -22.68 1.38
N HIS A 103 -4.58 -22.39 0.51
CA HIS A 103 -3.17 -22.74 0.74
C HIS A 103 -2.65 -22.11 2.03
N ARG A 104 -2.88 -20.81 2.22
CA ARG A 104 -2.48 -20.09 3.44
C ARG A 104 -3.15 -20.65 4.69
N LEU A 105 -4.45 -20.94 4.64
CA LEU A 105 -5.16 -21.55 5.76
C LEU A 105 -4.61 -22.94 6.11
N LYS A 106 -4.20 -23.71 5.10
CA LYS A 106 -3.54 -25.00 5.29
C LYS A 106 -2.16 -24.83 5.91
N GLU A 107 -1.33 -23.90 5.42
CA GLU A 107 0.01 -23.60 5.97
C GLU A 107 -0.06 -23.11 7.42
N LYS A 108 -1.09 -22.35 7.77
CA LYS A 108 -1.38 -21.93 9.15
C LYS A 108 -1.85 -23.08 10.06
N GLY A 109 -2.11 -24.26 9.51
CA GLY A 109 -2.67 -25.39 10.26
C GLY A 109 -4.13 -25.18 10.68
N ALA A 110 -4.87 -24.27 10.04
CA ALA A 110 -6.28 -24.03 10.38
C ALA A 110 -7.22 -25.04 9.70
N ILE A 111 -6.84 -25.53 8.51
CA ILE A 111 -7.62 -26.51 7.74
C ILE A 111 -6.73 -27.63 7.21
N VAL A 112 -7.34 -28.79 6.96
CA VAL A 112 -6.70 -29.95 6.33
C VAL A 112 -7.57 -30.52 5.22
N SER A 113 -6.95 -31.24 4.29
CA SER A 113 -7.66 -31.95 3.24
C SER A 113 -8.41 -33.15 3.82
N ALA A 114 -9.67 -33.32 3.45
CA ALA A 114 -10.56 -34.32 4.03
C ALA A 114 -10.69 -35.57 3.17
N GLY A 115 -9.60 -36.36 3.07
CA GLY A 115 -9.55 -37.62 2.33
C GLY A 115 -9.56 -37.46 0.81
N GLN A 116 -10.60 -36.83 0.25
CA GLN A 116 -10.73 -36.58 -1.19
C GLN A 116 -10.10 -35.24 -1.60
N ARG A 117 -9.47 -35.22 -2.77
CA ARG A 117 -8.91 -34.00 -3.36
C ARG A 117 -9.99 -32.93 -3.52
N GLY A 118 -9.69 -31.74 -2.99
CA GLY A 118 -10.59 -30.58 -3.09
C GLY A 118 -11.67 -30.52 -2.01
N PHE A 119 -11.64 -31.41 -1.02
CA PHE A 119 -12.46 -31.33 0.19
C PHE A 119 -11.61 -30.89 1.38
N TRP A 120 -12.20 -30.05 2.22
CA TRP A 120 -11.52 -29.41 3.34
C TRP A 120 -12.34 -29.58 4.61
N LYS A 121 -11.63 -29.74 5.72
CA LYS A 121 -12.19 -29.73 7.07
C LYS A 121 -11.30 -28.89 7.98
N LEU A 122 -11.85 -28.44 9.09
CA LEU A 122 -11.02 -27.85 10.15
C LEU A 122 -10.05 -28.88 10.70
N VAL A 123 -8.90 -28.39 11.16
CA VAL A 123 -8.06 -29.19 12.04
C VAL A 123 -8.83 -29.39 13.34
N SER A 124 -9.13 -30.65 13.66
CA SER A 124 -9.62 -31.03 14.97
C SER A 124 -8.45 -30.86 15.95
N ASN A 125 -8.58 -29.94 16.90
CA ASN A 125 -7.73 -29.95 18.09
C ASN A 125 -8.04 -31.19 18.93
#